data_AF-A0A6G1RGV1-F1
#
_entry.id   AF-A0A6G1RGV1-F1
#
_cell.length_a   1.000
_cell.length_b   1.000
_cell.length_c   1.000
_cell.angle_alpha   90.00
_cell.angle_beta   90.00
_cell.angle_gamma   90.00
#
_symmetry.space_group_name_H-M   'P 1'
#
loop_
_entity.id
_entity.type
_entity.pdbx_description
1 polymer ?
#
loop_
_entity_poly.entity_id
_entity_poly.type
_entity_poly.pdbx_seq_one_letter_code
_entity_poly.pdbx_strand_id
1 'polypeptide(L)'
;GDGVRDIVVLALKETQPDMFFILVSGKTGTALGGPVKYSTNGEGKVIGPQVHITSRGAIYILFGFGNVQAVALRDIFTQARNRDSFPAMLQQEEPEWEKRRSVNLSELIDIYSGGVDFLQTMKTHDTNCSNLLITTKEGLILLRGQDLEPHWTLELQNISSQPVPGYFGADQTLDFMLQAQTGDGSKKVVVVDGKSGLPVWNQELPWQKQQLDALSVMTLDKKSVFLFWADEAQPVLQSLQPGPRPEYPRLHHLYLLHPVFPTILLDLTNATDKVIASAVGINDLQKDAFHITVTTTATSEKQPGFLSVSKLGLKWAMMSQGRMVWVKDSTTPKISRGEVRRFLARLKFVDFPQKL
;
A
#
# COMPACT_ATOMS: atom_id res chain seq x y z
N GLY A 1 30.41 -1.74 -11.34
CA GLY A 1 31.47 -1.12 -12.18
C GLY A 1 31.65 -1.82 -13.53
N ASP A 2 30.91 -2.89 -13.77
CA ASP A 2 30.98 -3.79 -14.92
C ASP A 2 29.66 -3.83 -15.70
N GLY A 3 28.76 -2.87 -15.45
CA GLY A 3 27.45 -2.75 -16.10
C GLY A 3 26.37 -3.71 -15.59
N VAL A 4 26.69 -4.63 -14.68
CA VAL A 4 25.72 -5.55 -14.09
C VAL A 4 25.26 -5.00 -12.73
N ARG A 5 23.96 -5.14 -12.42
CA ARG A 5 23.41 -4.70 -11.13
C ARG A 5 23.77 -5.69 -10.03
N ASP A 6 24.47 -5.20 -9.03
CA ASP A 6 24.76 -5.95 -7.80
C ASP A 6 23.53 -6.00 -6.88
N ILE A 7 23.53 -6.93 -5.93
CA ILE A 7 22.42 -7.20 -5.03
C ILE A 7 22.87 -6.96 -3.59
N VAL A 8 22.01 -6.31 -2.81
CA VAL A 8 22.14 -6.23 -1.35
C VAL A 8 21.11 -7.18 -0.74
N VAL A 9 21.57 -8.13 0.06
CA VAL A 9 20.71 -9.09 0.77
C VAL A 9 20.70 -8.74 2.25
N LEU A 10 19.51 -8.61 2.82
CA LEU A 10 19.29 -8.53 4.26
C LEU A 10 18.93 -9.91 4.78
N ALA A 11 19.77 -10.46 5.66
CA ALA A 11 19.52 -11.73 6.34
C ALA A 11 19.20 -11.49 7.81
N LEU A 12 18.18 -12.17 8.32
CA LEU A 12 17.72 -12.09 9.70
C LEU A 12 18.01 -13.42 10.40
N LYS A 13 18.45 -13.36 11.65
CA LYS A 13 18.60 -14.56 12.49
C LYS A 13 17.27 -14.87 13.20
N GLU A 14 16.91 -16.14 13.31
CA GLU A 14 15.63 -16.57 13.91
C GLU A 14 15.43 -16.16 15.38
N THR A 15 16.51 -15.91 16.12
CA THR A 15 16.50 -15.83 17.60
C THR A 15 16.92 -14.49 18.19
N GLN A 16 17.48 -13.57 17.39
CA GLN A 16 17.97 -12.26 17.83
C GLN A 16 17.76 -11.24 16.69
N PRO A 17 17.51 -9.95 16.96
CA PRO A 17 17.39 -8.89 15.94
C PRO A 17 18.76 -8.48 15.38
N ASP A 18 19.64 -9.45 15.19
CA ASP A 18 20.89 -9.26 14.48
C ASP A 18 20.60 -9.38 12.99
N MET A 19 20.85 -8.27 12.29
CA MET A 19 20.63 -8.13 10.86
C MET A 19 21.97 -8.14 10.15
N PHE A 20 22.07 -8.91 9.06
CA PHE A 20 23.29 -9.01 8.28
C PHE A 20 23.04 -8.53 6.86
N PHE A 21 23.83 -7.55 6.42
CA PHE A 21 23.89 -7.18 5.01
C PHE A 21 24.99 -7.95 4.31
N ILE A 22 24.64 -8.54 3.17
CA ILE A 22 25.57 -9.23 2.29
C ILE A 22 25.49 -8.55 0.92
N LEU A 23 26.62 -8.02 0.46
CA LEU A 23 26.76 -7.48 -0.89
C LEU A 23 27.10 -8.63 -1.83
N VAL A 24 26.37 -8.78 -2.93
CA VAL A 24 26.55 -9.89 -3.89
C VAL A 24 26.74 -9.31 -5.29
N SER A 25 27.79 -9.78 -5.96
CA SER A 25 28.09 -9.45 -7.34
C SER A 25 26.98 -9.95 -8.25
N GLY A 26 26.34 -9.08 -9.01
CA GLY A 26 25.34 -9.51 -9.99
C GLY A 26 25.94 -10.32 -11.13
N LYS A 27 27.23 -10.10 -11.42
CA LYS A 27 27.94 -10.78 -12.52
C LYS A 27 28.41 -12.18 -12.15
N THR A 28 28.92 -12.37 -10.94
CA THR A 28 29.56 -13.62 -10.51
C THR A 28 28.75 -14.39 -9.47
N GLY A 29 27.74 -13.77 -8.85
CA GLY A 29 26.99 -14.35 -7.73
C GLY A 29 27.80 -14.48 -6.44
N THR A 30 29.05 -13.99 -6.41
CA THR A 30 29.94 -14.10 -5.25
C THR A 30 29.76 -12.92 -4.30
N ALA A 31 29.93 -13.15 -3.01
CA ALA A 31 29.92 -12.09 -2.00
C ALA A 31 31.04 -11.05 -2.27
N LEU A 32 30.67 -9.77 -2.22
CA LEU A 32 31.55 -8.62 -2.39
C LEU A 32 32.12 -8.20 -1.03
N GLY A 33 32.81 -9.11 -0.35
CA GLY A 33 33.35 -8.90 1.01
C GLY A 33 32.69 -9.78 2.07
N GLY A 34 32.90 -9.43 3.34
CA GLY A 34 32.29 -10.10 4.49
C GLY A 34 30.86 -9.62 4.79
N PRO A 35 30.08 -10.39 5.56
CA PRO A 35 28.78 -9.95 6.05
C PRO A 35 28.94 -8.78 7.03
N VAL A 36 28.04 -7.79 6.93
CA VAL A 36 28.04 -6.60 7.78
C VAL A 36 26.91 -6.69 8.78
N LYS A 37 27.22 -6.60 10.07
CA LYS A 37 26.26 -6.80 11.16
C LYS A 37 25.74 -5.46 11.67
N TYR A 38 24.42 -5.35 11.77
CA TYR A 38 23.74 -4.29 12.51
C TYR A 38 22.82 -4.90 13.56
N SER A 39 22.82 -4.33 14.75
CA SER A 39 21.88 -4.69 15.81
C SER A 39 20.83 -3.59 15.91
N THR A 40 19.56 -3.97 15.80
CA THR A 40 18.43 -3.03 15.92
C THR A 40 17.69 -3.28 17.21
N ASN A 41 17.34 -2.21 17.93
CA ASN A 41 16.65 -2.29 19.21
C ASN A 41 15.12 -2.23 19.06
N GLY A 42 14.60 -2.30 17.84
CA GLY A 42 13.18 -2.20 17.55
C GLY A 42 12.43 -3.49 17.89
N GLU A 43 11.18 -3.34 18.34
CA GLU A 43 10.22 -4.43 18.48
C GLU A 43 9.06 -4.20 17.51
N GLY A 44 8.59 -5.27 16.86
CA GLY A 44 7.42 -5.21 16.00
C GLY A 44 7.64 -5.86 14.64
N LYS A 45 6.89 -5.38 13.64
CA LYS A 45 6.91 -5.95 12.28
C LYS A 45 8.21 -5.62 11.56
N VAL A 46 8.74 -6.58 10.83
CA VAL A 46 9.93 -6.39 9.98
C VAL A 46 9.60 -5.38 8.87
N ILE A 47 10.42 -4.35 8.74
CA ILE A 47 10.37 -3.34 7.69
C ILE A 47 11.65 -3.44 6.84
N GLY A 48 11.51 -3.39 5.51
CA GLY A 48 12.63 -3.40 4.58
C GLY A 48 13.19 -4.79 4.24
N PRO A 49 14.35 -4.85 3.55
CA PRO A 49 15.17 -3.72 3.14
C PRO A 49 14.55 -2.95 1.97
N GLN A 50 14.57 -1.62 2.00
CA GLN A 50 14.18 -0.77 0.87
C GLN A 50 15.31 0.20 0.51
N VAL A 51 15.64 0.32 -0.77
CA VAL A 51 16.64 1.28 -1.23
C VAL A 51 15.99 2.66 -1.33
N HIS A 52 16.65 3.66 -0.76
CA HIS A 52 16.29 5.05 -0.90
C HIS A 52 17.44 5.83 -1.54
N ILE A 53 17.12 6.62 -2.55
CA ILE A 53 18.08 7.49 -3.25
C ILE A 53 17.66 8.93 -3.01
N THR A 54 18.56 9.73 -2.43
CA THR A 54 18.28 11.14 -2.16
C THR A 54 18.46 11.99 -3.41
N SER A 55 18.06 13.26 -3.32
CA SER A 55 18.19 14.23 -4.42
C SER A 55 19.65 14.39 -4.91
N ARG A 56 20.62 14.22 -4.00
CA ARG A 56 22.06 14.27 -4.27
C ARG A 56 22.64 12.96 -4.80
N GLY A 57 21.83 11.92 -4.94
CA GLY A 57 22.27 10.60 -5.37
C GLY A 57 22.91 9.75 -4.27
N ALA A 58 22.83 10.18 -3.00
CA ALA A 58 23.25 9.36 -1.86
C ALA A 58 22.29 8.18 -1.72
N ILE A 59 22.84 6.99 -1.43
CA ILE A 59 22.08 5.74 -1.39
C ILE A 59 22.02 5.24 0.05
N TYR A 60 20.81 5.13 0.57
CA TYR A 60 20.51 4.61 1.90
C TYR A 60 19.67 3.35 1.80
N ILE A 61 19.88 2.42 2.73
CA ILE A 61 19.05 1.22 2.89
C ILE A 61 18.18 1.43 4.12
N LEU A 62 16.87 1.41 3.93
CA LEU A 62 15.84 1.55 4.97
C LEU A 62 15.43 0.17 5.49
N PHE A 63 15.41 0.01 6.80
CA PHE A 63 15.06 -1.24 7.46
C PHE A 63 14.67 -1.04 8.94
N GLY A 64 14.09 -2.04 9.59
CA GLY A 64 13.84 -2.01 11.03
C GLY A 64 12.82 -3.03 11.51
N PHE A 65 12.46 -2.96 12.79
CA PHE A 65 11.45 -3.80 13.46
C PHE A 65 10.50 -2.90 14.24
N GLY A 66 9.33 -2.60 13.70
CA GLY A 66 8.40 -1.61 14.27
C GLY A 66 8.95 -0.17 14.32
N ASN A 67 10.17 0.04 13.85
CA ASN A 67 10.81 1.31 13.60
C ASN A 67 11.36 1.33 12.16
N VAL A 68 11.80 2.50 11.72
CA VAL A 68 12.52 2.68 10.46
C VAL A 68 13.84 3.35 10.80
N GLN A 69 14.92 2.68 10.41
CA GLN A 69 16.28 3.16 10.45
C GLN A 69 16.86 3.13 9.05
N ALA A 70 17.92 3.89 8.84
CA ALA A 70 18.66 3.89 7.60
C ALA A 70 20.16 3.69 7.85
N VAL A 71 20.81 3.04 6.90
CA VAL A 71 22.28 2.99 6.82
C VAL A 71 22.71 3.40 5.43
N ALA A 72 23.77 4.20 5.32
CA ALA A 72 24.33 4.54 4.02
C ALA A 72 24.97 3.30 3.37
N LEU A 73 24.72 3.09 2.07
CA LEU A 73 25.29 1.95 1.34
C LEU A 73 26.83 1.96 1.34
N ARG A 74 27.42 3.16 1.39
CA ARG A 74 28.86 3.35 1.52
C ARG A 74 29.43 2.78 2.83
N ASP A 75 28.68 2.84 3.92
CA ASP A 75 29.10 2.35 5.23
C ASP A 75 29.10 0.82 5.21
N ILE A 76 28.03 0.21 4.67
CA ILE A 76 27.98 -1.23 4.40
C ILE A 76 29.16 -1.64 3.51
N PHE A 77 29.43 -0.92 2.42
CA PHE A 77 30.50 -1.27 1.50
C PHE A 77 31.89 -1.20 2.16
N THR A 78 32.14 -0.15 2.94
CA THR A 78 33.39 0.08 3.66
C THR A 78 33.65 -1.04 4.67
N GLN A 79 32.63 -1.40 5.45
CA GLN A 79 32.70 -2.49 6.43
C GLN A 79 32.86 -3.87 5.75
N ALA A 80 32.11 -4.14 4.68
CA ALA A 80 32.18 -5.42 3.97
C ALA A 80 33.56 -5.67 3.35
N ARG A 81 34.19 -4.62 2.80
CA ARG A 81 35.51 -4.71 2.15
C ARG A 81 36.68 -4.46 3.08
N ASN A 82 36.42 -3.95 4.28
CA ASN A 82 37.44 -3.47 5.21
C ASN A 82 38.40 -2.46 4.54
N ARG A 83 37.84 -1.51 3.79
CA ARG A 83 38.57 -0.50 3.00
C ARG A 83 37.81 0.82 2.95
N ASP A 84 38.52 1.92 3.16
CA ASP A 84 37.99 3.29 3.08
C ASP A 84 37.87 3.83 1.64
N SER A 85 37.99 2.96 0.63
CA SER A 85 37.91 3.33 -0.77
C SER A 85 36.65 2.72 -1.40
N PHE A 86 35.80 3.59 -1.95
CA PHE A 86 34.57 3.20 -2.62
C PHE A 86 34.38 4.01 -3.91
N PRO A 87 33.57 3.50 -4.86
CA PRO A 87 33.31 4.19 -6.12
C PRO A 87 32.77 5.60 -5.90
N ALA A 88 33.04 6.53 -6.83
CA ALA A 88 32.60 7.93 -6.74
C ALA A 88 31.09 8.08 -6.53
N MET A 89 30.28 7.14 -7.02
CA MET A 89 28.83 7.11 -6.80
C MET A 89 28.43 6.95 -5.32
N LEU A 90 29.26 6.28 -4.51
CA LEU A 90 29.02 6.09 -3.08
C LEU A 90 29.64 7.21 -2.21
N GLN A 91 30.28 8.21 -2.83
CA GLN A 91 30.81 9.39 -2.14
C GLN A 91 29.77 10.46 -1.85
N GLN A 92 28.58 10.35 -2.43
CA GLN A 92 27.50 11.29 -2.16
C GLN A 92 26.91 11.06 -0.77
N GLU A 93 26.63 12.16 -0.09
CA GLU A 93 26.01 12.23 1.23
C GLU A 93 24.81 13.15 1.19
N GLU A 94 23.84 12.89 2.07
CA GLU A 94 22.74 13.82 2.33
C GLU A 94 22.88 14.41 3.75
N PRO A 95 23.39 15.66 3.91
CA PRO A 95 23.73 16.22 5.21
C PRO A 95 22.58 16.22 6.22
N GLU A 96 21.35 16.46 5.77
CA GLU A 96 20.19 16.45 6.67
C GLU A 96 19.88 15.07 7.23
N TRP A 97 20.17 14.00 6.48
CA TRP A 97 20.08 12.63 6.98
C TRP A 97 21.23 12.32 7.93
N GLU A 98 22.46 12.70 7.56
CA GLU A 98 23.66 12.41 8.35
C GLU A 98 23.63 13.11 9.73
N LYS A 99 22.98 14.27 9.85
CA LYS A 99 22.74 14.96 11.14
C LYS A 99 21.93 14.14 12.13
N ARG A 100 21.10 13.19 11.65
CA ARG A 100 20.24 12.34 12.47
C ARG A 100 20.89 11.01 12.85
N ARG A 101 22.20 10.86 12.62
CA ARG A 101 22.95 9.70 13.13
C ARG A 101 22.81 9.61 14.64
N SER A 102 22.48 8.42 15.12
CA SER A 102 22.31 8.19 16.54
C SER A 102 23.65 8.37 17.26
N VAL A 103 23.67 9.18 18.31
CA VAL A 103 24.91 9.48 19.08
C VAL A 103 25.53 8.21 19.69
N ASN A 104 24.71 7.19 19.96
CA ASN A 104 25.12 5.92 20.56
C ASN A 104 25.30 4.77 19.54
N LEU A 105 24.73 4.90 18.34
CA LEU A 105 24.85 3.96 17.22
C LEU A 105 25.37 4.75 16.03
N SER A 106 26.68 5.02 16.02
CA SER A 106 27.37 5.95 15.10
C SER A 106 27.14 5.68 13.60
N GLU A 107 26.57 4.53 13.27
CA GLU A 107 26.38 4.05 11.90
C GLU A 107 24.93 4.10 11.41
N LEU A 108 23.95 4.22 12.32
CA LEU A 108 22.53 4.20 11.98
C LEU A 108 21.90 5.58 12.07
N ILE A 109 21.04 5.87 11.11
CA ILE A 109 20.22 7.07 11.04
C ILE A 109 18.81 6.69 11.47
N ASP A 110 18.33 7.30 12.55
CA ASP A 110 16.99 7.06 13.05
C ASP A 110 15.98 7.86 12.20
N ILE A 111 15.08 7.16 11.49
CA ILE A 111 14.07 7.79 10.62
C ILE A 111 12.77 7.97 11.38
N TYR A 112 12.27 6.91 12.03
CA TYR A 112 11.01 6.93 12.77
C TYR A 112 10.89 5.76 13.75
N SER A 113 10.36 6.00 14.96
CA SER A 113 10.31 5.00 16.04
C SER A 113 8.92 4.75 16.64
N GLY A 114 7.85 5.24 16.01
CA GLY A 114 6.47 5.18 16.55
C GLY A 114 5.64 3.99 16.08
N GLY A 115 6.16 2.76 16.10
CA GLY A 115 5.37 1.55 15.82
C GLY A 115 4.90 1.44 14.36
N VAL A 116 5.83 1.21 13.44
CA VAL A 116 5.60 1.14 12.00
C VAL A 116 5.05 -0.21 11.57
N ASP A 117 3.92 -0.18 10.86
CA ASP A 117 3.31 -1.34 10.24
C ASP A 117 3.65 -1.44 8.74
N PHE A 118 3.77 -0.30 8.05
CA PHE A 118 4.11 -0.25 6.62
C PHE A 118 4.98 0.96 6.27
N LEU A 119 5.89 0.76 5.32
CA LEU A 119 6.75 1.79 4.72
C LEU A 119 6.62 1.75 3.20
N GLN A 120 6.30 2.89 2.59
CA GLN A 120 6.22 3.07 1.14
C GLN A 120 7.08 4.27 0.70
N THR A 121 7.70 4.13 -0.47
CA THR A 121 8.51 5.18 -1.08
C THR A 121 7.71 5.84 -2.21
N MET A 122 7.57 7.16 -2.17
CA MET A 122 6.72 7.94 -3.06
C MET A 122 7.55 8.83 -3.96
N LYS A 123 7.61 8.53 -5.27
CA LYS A 123 8.33 9.39 -6.21
C LYS A 123 7.65 10.76 -6.30
N THR A 124 8.43 11.81 -6.13
CA THR A 124 7.98 13.17 -6.39
C THR A 124 8.22 13.53 -7.84
N HIS A 125 7.30 14.26 -8.48
CA HIS A 125 7.42 14.62 -9.89
C HIS A 125 8.56 15.62 -10.16
N ASP A 126 8.86 16.45 -9.17
CA ASP A 126 9.76 17.60 -9.34
C ASP A 126 11.18 17.33 -8.84
N THR A 127 11.42 16.20 -8.17
CA THR A 127 12.75 15.89 -7.62
C THR A 127 13.14 14.44 -7.89
N ASN A 128 14.44 14.19 -8.00
CA ASN A 128 14.99 12.83 -8.07
C ASN A 128 14.90 12.08 -6.74
N CYS A 129 14.29 12.68 -5.72
CA CYS A 129 14.11 12.11 -4.39
C CYS A 129 12.68 11.64 -4.22
N SER A 130 12.52 10.57 -3.46
CA SER A 130 11.20 10.05 -3.09
C SER A 130 10.87 10.46 -1.66
N ASN A 131 9.61 10.74 -1.36
CA ASN A 131 9.15 10.90 0.01
C ASN A 131 8.90 9.53 0.66
N LEU A 132 8.83 9.49 2.00
CA LEU A 132 8.59 8.26 2.76
C LEU A 132 7.22 8.33 3.41
N LEU A 133 6.34 7.40 3.05
CA LEU A 133 5.03 7.24 3.67
C LEU A 133 5.11 6.15 4.73
N ILE A 134 4.87 6.54 5.98
CA ILE A 134 4.92 5.68 7.17
C ILE A 134 3.50 5.47 7.66
N THR A 135 3.11 4.20 7.77
CA THR A 135 1.83 3.80 8.35
C THR A 135 2.07 3.18 9.72
N THR A 136 1.31 3.65 10.70
CA THR A 136 1.32 3.15 12.08
C THR A 136 -0.10 2.80 12.50
N LYS A 137 -0.26 2.25 13.70
CA LYS A 137 -1.59 2.04 14.30
C LYS A 137 -2.35 3.34 14.56
N GLU A 138 -1.64 4.45 14.73
CA GLU A 138 -2.21 5.75 15.09
C GLU A 138 -2.57 6.59 13.86
N GLY A 139 -1.96 6.29 12.70
CA GLY A 139 -2.23 7.03 11.48
C GLY A 139 -1.13 6.93 10.42
N LEU A 140 -1.09 7.95 9.59
CA LEU A 140 -0.26 8.04 8.40
C LEU A 140 0.60 9.31 8.43
N ILE A 141 1.89 9.17 8.15
CA ILE A 141 2.85 10.28 8.16
C ILE A 141 3.61 10.26 6.85
N LEU A 142 3.67 11.39 6.16
CA LEU A 142 4.52 11.56 4.99
C LEU A 142 5.75 12.38 5.36
N LEU A 143 6.93 11.78 5.32
CA LEU A 143 8.21 12.46 5.50
C LEU A 143 8.78 12.89 4.16
N ARG A 144 9.36 14.09 4.13
CA ARG A 144 10.11 14.57 2.96
C ARG A 144 11.42 13.80 2.83
N GLY A 145 11.73 13.32 1.64
CA GLY A 145 12.97 12.58 1.40
C GLY A 145 14.23 13.43 1.55
N GLN A 146 14.13 14.76 1.45
CA GLN A 146 15.27 15.67 1.49
C GLN A 146 15.82 15.84 2.92
N ASP A 147 14.94 16.00 3.90
CA ASP A 147 15.30 16.37 5.27
C ASP A 147 14.63 15.53 6.37
N LEU A 148 13.79 14.56 5.98
CA LEU A 148 13.05 13.68 6.89
C LEU A 148 12.10 14.43 7.83
N GLU A 149 11.75 15.67 7.49
CA GLU A 149 10.72 16.42 8.21
C GLU A 149 9.32 15.96 7.78
N PRO A 150 8.35 15.93 8.70
CA PRO A 150 6.95 15.66 8.35
C PRO A 150 6.43 16.70 7.36
N HIS A 151 5.93 16.24 6.22
CA HIS A 151 5.18 17.07 5.28
C HIS A 151 3.74 17.26 5.75
N TRP A 152 3.10 16.16 6.16
CA TRP A 152 1.80 16.14 6.79
C TRP A 152 1.63 14.86 7.62
N THR A 153 0.69 14.91 8.56
CA THR A 153 0.30 13.78 9.42
C THR A 153 -1.22 13.68 9.42
N LEU A 154 -1.73 12.46 9.28
CA LEU A 154 -3.14 12.13 9.42
C LEU A 154 -3.32 11.17 10.59
N GLU A 155 -4.12 11.57 11.57
CA GLU A 155 -4.55 10.67 12.65
C GLU A 155 -5.72 9.81 12.18
N LEU A 156 -5.48 8.51 12.07
CA LEU A 156 -6.51 7.53 11.75
C LEU A 156 -6.15 6.21 12.42
N GLN A 157 -6.90 5.89 13.47
CA GLN A 157 -6.66 4.72 14.28
C GLN A 157 -6.97 3.42 13.53
N ASN A 158 -6.20 2.36 13.84
CA ASN A 158 -6.44 0.99 13.39
C ASN A 158 -6.45 0.82 11.86
N ILE A 159 -5.49 1.44 11.16
CA ILE A 159 -5.27 1.16 9.74
C ILE A 159 -4.96 -0.33 9.57
N SER A 160 -5.81 -1.00 8.80
CA SER A 160 -5.84 -2.45 8.68
C SER A 160 -5.24 -2.94 7.37
N SER A 161 -4.58 -2.13 6.57
CA SER A 161 -3.94 -2.57 5.31
C SER A 161 -2.89 -1.56 4.87
N GLN A 162 -1.98 -1.98 4.01
CA GLN A 162 -1.06 -1.05 3.37
C GLN A 162 -1.85 0.02 2.58
N PRO A 163 -1.50 1.32 2.70
CA PRO A 163 -2.10 2.37 1.87
C PRO A 163 -1.98 2.08 0.38
N VAL A 164 -3.08 2.24 -0.34
CA VAL A 164 -3.15 1.95 -1.77
C VAL A 164 -2.98 3.24 -2.55
N PRO A 165 -1.86 3.42 -3.29
CA PRO A 165 -1.61 4.65 -4.04
C PRO A 165 -2.50 4.72 -5.28
N GLY A 166 -3.00 5.91 -5.60
CA GLY A 166 -3.77 6.17 -6.82
C GLY A 166 -4.05 7.66 -7.01
N TYR A 167 -4.42 8.09 -8.22
CA TYR A 167 -4.74 9.49 -8.50
C TYR A 167 -6.24 9.72 -8.35
N PHE A 168 -6.68 10.27 -7.23
CA PHE A 168 -8.09 10.63 -7.01
C PHE A 168 -8.36 12.06 -7.48
N GLY A 169 -7.43 12.98 -7.17
CA GLY A 169 -7.44 14.37 -7.60
C GLY A 169 -7.09 14.58 -9.09
N ALA A 170 -7.11 15.85 -9.51
CA ALA A 170 -6.65 16.28 -10.82
C ALA A 170 -5.26 16.95 -10.78
N ASP A 171 -4.64 17.00 -9.61
CA ASP A 171 -3.38 17.71 -9.32
C ASP A 171 -2.13 16.89 -9.68
N GLN A 172 -2.31 15.64 -10.12
CA GLN A 172 -1.23 14.70 -10.44
C GLN A 172 -0.34 14.34 -9.24
N THR A 173 -0.84 14.53 -8.02
CA THR A 173 -0.21 13.97 -6.81
C THR A 173 -0.82 12.59 -6.54
N LEU A 174 -0.02 11.68 -6.00
CA LEU A 174 -0.54 10.37 -5.57
C LEU A 174 -1.31 10.50 -4.27
N ASP A 175 -2.57 10.12 -4.31
CA ASP A 175 -3.47 10.00 -3.17
C ASP A 175 -3.47 8.56 -2.63
N PHE A 176 -4.06 8.37 -1.46
CA PHE A 176 -3.99 7.09 -0.76
C PHE A 176 -5.38 6.64 -0.32
N MET A 177 -5.78 5.45 -0.76
CA MET A 177 -6.91 4.75 -0.15
C MET A 177 -6.44 3.97 1.08
N LEU A 178 -7.09 4.24 2.21
CA LEU A 178 -6.88 3.60 3.49
C LEU A 178 -8.11 2.79 3.87
N GLN A 179 -7.88 1.67 4.53
CA GLN A 179 -8.91 0.90 5.21
C GLN A 179 -8.54 0.86 6.69
N ALA A 180 -9.44 1.35 7.53
CA ALA A 180 -9.27 1.35 8.97
C ALA A 180 -10.42 0.60 9.62
N GLN A 181 -10.12 -0.21 10.62
CA GLN A 181 -11.16 -0.91 11.36
C GLN A 181 -11.86 0.06 12.32
N THR A 182 -13.19 0.11 12.24
CA THR A 182 -14.02 0.82 13.22
C THR A 182 -14.63 -0.18 14.21
N GLY A 183 -15.18 0.33 15.32
CA GLY A 183 -15.88 -0.51 16.29
C GLY A 183 -17.00 -1.33 15.62
N ASP A 184 -17.42 -2.41 16.28
CA ASP A 184 -18.64 -3.17 15.93
C ASP A 184 -18.67 -3.79 14.52
N GLY A 185 -17.53 -4.33 14.05
CA GLY A 185 -17.51 -5.11 12.80
C GLY A 185 -17.79 -4.25 11.56
N SER A 186 -17.34 -3.00 11.61
CA SER A 186 -17.36 -2.07 10.50
C SER A 186 -15.94 -1.68 10.13
N LYS A 187 -15.77 -1.15 8.93
CA LYS A 187 -14.54 -0.51 8.48
C LYS A 187 -14.84 0.84 7.87
N LYS A 188 -13.90 1.76 8.06
CA LYS A 188 -13.85 3.03 7.38
C LYS A 188 -12.90 2.92 6.21
N VAL A 189 -13.41 3.17 5.01
CA VAL A 189 -12.60 3.35 3.80
C VAL A 189 -12.46 4.84 3.58
N VAL A 190 -11.23 5.33 3.46
CA VAL A 190 -10.92 6.76 3.32
C VAL A 190 -9.99 6.94 2.13
N VAL A 191 -10.21 7.99 1.33
CA VAL A 191 -9.20 8.49 0.38
C VAL A 191 -8.62 9.77 0.94
N VAL A 192 -7.30 9.81 1.01
CA VAL A 192 -6.51 10.92 1.57
C VAL A 192 -5.76 11.60 0.44
N ASP A 193 -5.87 12.92 0.36
CA ASP A 193 -5.14 13.74 -0.59
C ASP A 193 -3.63 13.72 -0.29
N GLY A 194 -2.83 13.34 -1.29
CA GLY A 194 -1.39 13.17 -1.10
C GLY A 194 -0.63 14.48 -0.86
N LYS A 195 -1.22 15.61 -1.26
CA LYS A 195 -0.61 16.94 -1.14
C LYS A 195 -0.84 17.55 0.25
N SER A 196 -2.04 17.42 0.79
CA SER A 196 -2.42 18.03 2.07
C SER A 196 -2.48 17.06 3.25
N GLY A 197 -2.58 15.76 2.99
CA GLY A 197 -2.83 14.74 4.02
C GLY A 197 -4.27 14.72 4.53
N LEU A 198 -5.19 15.47 3.90
CA LEU A 198 -6.58 15.58 4.35
C LEU A 198 -7.48 14.52 3.69
N PRO A 199 -8.48 13.98 4.41
CA PRO A 199 -9.49 13.11 3.81
C PRO A 199 -10.34 13.85 2.76
N VAL A 200 -10.35 13.35 1.52
CA VAL A 200 -11.17 13.88 0.41
C VAL A 200 -12.40 13.04 0.12
N TRP A 201 -12.41 11.80 0.59
CA TRP A 201 -13.56 10.90 0.50
C TRP A 201 -13.52 9.92 1.68
N ASN A 202 -14.68 9.55 2.21
CA ASN A 202 -14.75 8.48 3.20
C ASN A 202 -16.11 7.80 3.19
N GLN A 203 -16.14 6.53 3.57
CA GLN A 203 -17.35 5.75 3.75
C GLN A 203 -17.13 4.72 4.85
N GLU A 204 -18.13 4.54 5.71
CA GLU A 204 -18.19 3.43 6.65
C GLU A 204 -19.07 2.30 6.10
N LEU A 205 -18.55 1.08 6.14
CA LEU A 205 -19.19 -0.12 5.60
C LEU A 205 -19.04 -1.29 6.59
N PRO A 206 -20.02 -2.18 6.69
CA PRO A 206 -19.86 -3.39 7.49
C PRO A 206 -18.75 -4.28 6.93
N TRP A 207 -18.05 -4.97 7.83
CA TRP A 207 -16.88 -5.76 7.51
C TRP A 207 -16.62 -6.87 8.53
N GLN A 208 -16.71 -8.13 8.08
CA GLN A 208 -16.10 -9.26 8.78
C GLN A 208 -14.58 -9.08 8.78
N LYS A 209 -13.91 -9.45 9.88
CA LYS A 209 -12.46 -9.30 10.17
C LYS A 209 -11.54 -10.07 9.21
N GLN A 210 -11.72 -9.90 7.91
CA GLN A 210 -10.98 -10.54 6.86
C GLN A 210 -10.20 -9.49 6.12
N GLN A 211 -8.92 -9.36 6.44
CA GLN A 211 -8.06 -8.32 5.89
C GLN A 211 -7.74 -8.60 4.42
N LEU A 212 -8.40 -7.88 3.51
CA LEU A 212 -8.04 -7.82 2.10
C LEU A 212 -7.57 -6.41 1.77
N ASP A 213 -6.43 -6.32 1.13
CA ASP A 213 -5.92 -5.06 0.61
C ASP A 213 -6.85 -4.55 -0.50
N ALA A 214 -7.09 -3.24 -0.48
CA ALA A 214 -7.73 -2.57 -1.61
C ALA A 214 -6.75 -2.52 -2.79
N LEU A 215 -7.28 -2.21 -3.97
CA LEU A 215 -6.49 -2.14 -5.20
C LEU A 215 -6.80 -0.84 -5.94
N SER A 216 -5.85 -0.36 -6.72
CA SER A 216 -6.05 0.78 -7.61
C SER A 216 -5.71 0.42 -9.06
N VAL A 217 -6.40 1.06 -10.00
CA VAL A 217 -6.13 0.92 -11.44
C VAL A 217 -6.20 2.28 -12.08
N MET A 218 -5.15 2.63 -12.82
CA MET A 218 -5.11 3.88 -13.58
C MET A 218 -6.03 3.79 -14.80
N THR A 219 -6.74 4.88 -15.06
CA THR A 219 -7.57 5.09 -16.22
C THR A 219 -6.90 6.07 -17.19
N LEU A 220 -7.29 6.05 -18.46
CA LEU A 220 -6.68 6.86 -19.52
C LEU A 220 -6.84 8.37 -19.29
N ASP A 221 -7.83 8.80 -18.49
CA ASP A 221 -8.02 10.18 -18.04
C ASP A 221 -7.12 10.56 -16.85
N LYS A 222 -6.08 9.76 -16.56
CA LYS A 222 -5.07 9.98 -15.51
C LYS A 222 -5.64 10.00 -14.10
N LYS A 223 -6.79 9.35 -13.90
CA LYS A 223 -7.38 9.10 -12.59
C LYS A 223 -7.20 7.64 -12.24
N SER A 224 -7.36 7.29 -10.97
CA SER A 224 -7.33 5.91 -10.52
C SER A 224 -8.68 5.53 -9.96
N VAL A 225 -9.20 4.40 -10.43
CA VAL A 225 -10.31 3.73 -9.74
C VAL A 225 -9.75 2.94 -8.58
N PHE A 226 -10.54 2.84 -7.53
CA PHE A 226 -10.19 2.03 -6.36
C PHE A 226 -11.20 0.90 -6.20
N LEU A 227 -10.70 -0.30 -5.91
CA LEU A 227 -11.45 -1.52 -5.73
C LEU A 227 -11.25 -2.01 -4.30
N PHE A 228 -12.32 -2.33 -3.61
CA PHE A 228 -12.25 -2.88 -2.27
C PHE A 228 -13.45 -3.77 -1.99
N TRP A 229 -13.24 -4.81 -1.19
CA TRP A 229 -14.31 -5.68 -0.72
C TRP A 229 -15.01 -5.05 0.48
N ALA A 230 -16.32 -5.18 0.66
CA ALA A 230 -16.99 -4.89 1.92
C ALA A 230 -18.27 -5.71 2.04
N ASP A 231 -18.83 -5.86 3.24
CA ASP A 231 -20.05 -6.66 3.41
C ASP A 231 -21.28 -5.84 2.99
N GLU A 232 -22.34 -6.53 2.61
CA GLU A 232 -23.62 -5.88 2.39
C GLU A 232 -24.09 -5.17 3.67
N ALA A 233 -24.38 -3.88 3.56
CA ALA A 233 -25.07 -3.14 4.60
C ALA A 233 -26.50 -3.66 4.72
N GLN A 234 -26.71 -4.70 5.54
CA GLN A 234 -28.06 -5.16 5.85
C GLN A 234 -28.86 -3.97 6.39
N PRO A 235 -30.07 -3.69 5.85
CA PRO A 235 -30.98 -2.82 6.56
C PRO A 235 -31.19 -3.43 7.93
N VAL A 236 -30.98 -2.64 8.99
CA VAL A 236 -31.42 -3.00 10.34
C VAL A 236 -32.95 -3.00 10.28
N LEU A 237 -33.54 -4.07 9.76
CA LEU A 237 -34.88 -4.42 10.12
C LEU A 237 -34.80 -4.68 11.63
N GLN A 238 -35.34 -3.75 12.40
CA GLN A 238 -35.68 -3.96 13.80
C GLN A 238 -36.63 -5.15 13.85
N SER A 239 -36.07 -6.36 13.84
CA SER A 239 -36.79 -7.57 14.15
C SER A 239 -37.19 -7.45 15.61
N LEU A 240 -38.46 -7.13 15.84
CA LEU A 240 -39.14 -7.12 17.13
C LEU A 240 -39.30 -8.53 17.73
N GLN A 241 -38.48 -9.51 17.34
CA GLN A 241 -38.57 -10.88 17.85
C GLN A 241 -37.30 -11.28 18.63
N PRO A 242 -37.43 -11.58 19.93
CA PRO A 242 -36.36 -12.16 20.71
C PRO A 242 -36.20 -13.64 20.33
N GLY A 243 -35.29 -13.91 19.40
CA GLY A 243 -34.85 -15.25 19.03
C GLY A 243 -33.40 -15.21 18.54
N PRO A 244 -32.64 -16.31 18.66
CA PRO A 244 -31.29 -16.38 18.10
C PRO A 244 -31.38 -16.14 16.59
N ARG A 245 -30.75 -15.05 16.13
CA ARG A 245 -30.73 -14.68 14.71
C ARG A 245 -30.05 -15.80 13.92
N PRO A 246 -30.65 -16.32 12.84
CA PRO A 246 -29.91 -17.15 11.92
C PRO A 246 -28.77 -16.32 11.33
N GLU A 247 -27.52 -16.77 11.52
CA GLU A 247 -26.36 -16.24 10.81
C GLU A 247 -26.52 -16.59 9.33
N TYR A 248 -27.25 -15.75 8.59
CA TYR A 248 -27.21 -15.82 7.13
C TYR A 248 -25.76 -15.58 6.68
N PRO A 249 -25.23 -16.36 5.71
CA PRO A 249 -23.93 -16.08 5.12
C PRO A 249 -23.95 -14.64 4.59
N ARG A 250 -23.16 -13.75 5.19
CA ARG A 250 -23.10 -12.36 4.73
C ARG A 250 -22.40 -12.35 3.37
N LEU A 251 -23.04 -11.72 2.39
CA LEU A 251 -22.43 -11.53 1.08
C LEU A 251 -21.33 -10.47 1.18
N HIS A 252 -20.15 -10.82 0.67
CA HIS A 252 -19.05 -9.89 0.45
C HIS A 252 -19.18 -9.31 -0.95
N HIS A 253 -19.14 -7.99 -1.08
CA HIS A 253 -19.30 -7.27 -2.33
C HIS A 253 -18.01 -6.58 -2.73
N LEU A 254 -17.67 -6.64 -4.02
CA LEU A 254 -16.57 -5.89 -4.60
C LEU A 254 -17.08 -4.55 -5.09
N TYR A 255 -16.69 -3.48 -4.41
CA TYR A 255 -17.02 -2.12 -4.78
C TYR A 255 -15.93 -1.48 -5.62
N LEU A 256 -16.34 -0.66 -6.59
CA LEU A 256 -15.47 0.23 -7.34
C LEU A 256 -15.86 1.70 -7.08
N LEU A 257 -14.88 2.49 -6.67
CA LEU A 257 -14.96 3.93 -6.53
C LEU A 257 -14.24 4.61 -7.70
N HIS A 258 -14.94 5.50 -8.41
CA HIS A 258 -14.36 6.33 -9.46
C HIS A 258 -14.37 7.82 -9.05
N PRO A 259 -13.25 8.57 -9.13
CA PRO A 259 -13.19 9.94 -8.59
C PRO A 259 -14.13 10.95 -9.27
N VAL A 260 -14.51 10.71 -10.53
CA VAL A 260 -15.53 11.53 -11.24
C VAL A 260 -16.92 11.41 -10.61
N PHE A 261 -17.23 10.30 -9.94
CA PHE A 261 -18.54 10.06 -9.30
C PHE A 261 -18.34 9.66 -7.84
N PRO A 262 -17.81 10.56 -6.97
CA PRO A 262 -17.43 10.22 -5.61
C PRO A 262 -18.64 9.85 -4.72
N THR A 263 -19.86 10.21 -5.13
CA THR A 263 -21.11 9.87 -4.44
C THR A 263 -21.69 8.51 -4.83
N ILE A 264 -21.03 7.78 -5.75
CA ILE A 264 -21.52 6.51 -6.30
C ILE A 264 -20.43 5.44 -6.12
N LEU A 265 -20.79 4.35 -5.45
CA LEU A 265 -20.05 3.10 -5.46
C LEU A 265 -20.69 2.14 -6.45
N LEU A 266 -19.88 1.48 -7.27
CA LEU A 266 -20.34 0.43 -8.17
C LEU A 266 -20.11 -0.93 -7.50
N ASP A 267 -21.18 -1.61 -7.13
CA ASP A 267 -21.15 -3.01 -6.69
C ASP A 267 -21.04 -3.90 -7.93
N LEU A 268 -19.87 -4.52 -8.12
CA LEU A 268 -19.50 -5.23 -9.34
C LEU A 268 -19.84 -6.72 -9.29
N THR A 269 -19.59 -7.36 -8.16
CA THR A 269 -19.81 -8.79 -7.94
C THR A 269 -19.88 -9.05 -6.44
N ASN A 270 -20.44 -10.20 -6.07
CA ASN A 270 -20.42 -10.69 -4.71
C ASN A 270 -19.80 -12.09 -4.60
N ALA A 271 -19.45 -12.45 -3.38
CA ALA A 271 -18.96 -13.78 -3.00
C ALA A 271 -19.54 -14.15 -1.63
N THR A 272 -19.98 -15.40 -1.49
CA THR A 272 -20.36 -16.00 -0.20
C THR A 272 -19.19 -16.73 0.45
N ASP A 273 -18.25 -17.19 -0.37
CA ASP A 273 -17.04 -17.87 0.08
C ASP A 273 -16.01 -16.86 0.58
N LYS A 274 -15.13 -17.33 1.47
CA LYS A 274 -14.08 -16.53 2.08
C LYS A 274 -13.06 -16.09 1.01
N VAL A 275 -12.97 -14.79 0.72
CA VAL A 275 -12.03 -14.24 -0.27
C VAL A 275 -10.62 -14.07 0.34
N ILE A 276 -9.65 -14.90 -0.02
CA ILE A 276 -8.32 -14.91 0.63
C ILE A 276 -7.27 -14.09 -0.10
N ALA A 277 -7.47 -13.80 -1.38
CA ALA A 277 -6.57 -12.97 -2.17
C ALA A 277 -7.32 -12.26 -3.30
N SER A 278 -6.79 -11.10 -3.67
CA SER A 278 -7.31 -10.29 -4.76
C SER A 278 -6.14 -9.65 -5.51
N ALA A 279 -6.26 -9.53 -6.82
CA ALA A 279 -5.29 -8.83 -7.66
C ALA A 279 -6.00 -8.18 -8.84
N VAL A 280 -5.34 -7.19 -9.46
CA VAL A 280 -5.84 -6.55 -10.67
C VAL A 280 -4.80 -6.63 -11.78
N GLY A 281 -5.25 -6.95 -12.98
CA GLY A 281 -4.43 -7.01 -14.18
C GLY A 281 -5.01 -6.14 -15.28
N ILE A 282 -4.17 -5.73 -16.22
CA ILE A 282 -4.56 -4.89 -17.35
C ILE A 282 -4.37 -5.68 -18.64
N ASN A 283 -5.33 -5.53 -19.53
CA ASN A 283 -5.24 -5.97 -20.91
C ASN A 283 -5.01 -4.73 -21.79
N ASP A 284 -3.75 -4.49 -22.14
CA ASP A 284 -3.35 -3.32 -22.92
C ASP A 284 -3.98 -3.26 -24.31
N LEU A 285 -4.19 -4.40 -24.95
CA LEU A 285 -4.77 -4.46 -26.29
C LEU A 285 -6.22 -3.98 -26.28
N GLN A 286 -6.99 -4.39 -25.26
CA GLN A 286 -8.40 -4.03 -25.11
C GLN A 286 -8.61 -2.74 -24.29
N LYS A 287 -7.53 -2.18 -23.73
CA LYS A 287 -7.55 -1.10 -22.74
C LYS A 287 -8.59 -1.36 -21.66
N ASP A 288 -8.64 -2.61 -21.21
CA ASP A 288 -9.53 -3.11 -20.16
C ASP A 288 -8.69 -3.57 -18.97
N ALA A 289 -9.32 -3.67 -17.82
CA ALA A 289 -8.72 -4.26 -16.62
C ALA A 289 -9.58 -5.43 -16.15
N PHE A 290 -8.98 -6.34 -15.40
CA PHE A 290 -9.68 -7.47 -14.83
C PHE A 290 -9.25 -7.69 -13.39
N HIS A 291 -10.22 -8.03 -12.55
CA HIS A 291 -10.01 -8.40 -11.17
C HIS A 291 -9.91 -9.92 -11.06
N ILE A 292 -8.89 -10.41 -10.35
CA ILE A 292 -8.74 -11.81 -9.99
C ILE A 292 -9.11 -11.95 -8.52
N THR A 293 -9.98 -12.91 -8.21
CA THR A 293 -10.37 -13.24 -6.84
C THR A 293 -10.03 -14.70 -6.57
N VAL A 294 -9.42 -14.97 -5.42
CA VAL A 294 -9.22 -16.32 -4.90
C VAL A 294 -10.12 -16.52 -3.69
N THR A 295 -11.02 -17.51 -3.75
CA THR A 295 -11.91 -17.87 -2.65
C THR A 295 -11.59 -19.25 -2.09
N THR A 296 -11.95 -19.45 -0.83
CA THR A 296 -11.88 -20.76 -0.18
C THR A 296 -13.18 -21.10 0.52
N THR A 297 -13.55 -22.38 0.44
CA THR A 297 -14.66 -22.96 1.22
C THR A 297 -14.19 -23.55 2.56
N ALA A 298 -12.90 -23.42 2.90
CA ALA A 298 -12.37 -23.93 4.16
C ALA A 298 -13.01 -23.22 5.36
N THR A 299 -13.77 -23.97 6.15
CA THR A 299 -14.40 -23.49 7.39
C THR A 299 -13.50 -23.66 8.62
N SER A 300 -12.39 -24.41 8.50
CA SER A 300 -11.43 -24.68 9.58
C SER A 300 -10.02 -24.91 9.02
N GLU A 301 -8.98 -24.50 9.76
CA GLU A 301 -7.57 -24.71 9.40
C GLU A 301 -7.19 -26.18 9.21
N LYS A 302 -7.97 -27.11 9.78
CA LYS A 302 -7.67 -28.55 9.80
C LYS A 302 -8.22 -29.33 8.60
N GLN A 303 -9.00 -28.70 7.72
CA GLN A 303 -9.50 -29.35 6.52
C GLN A 303 -9.10 -28.56 5.27
N PRO A 304 -8.45 -29.19 4.27
CA PRO A 304 -8.18 -28.52 3.02
C PRO A 304 -9.51 -28.23 2.32
N GLY A 305 -9.90 -26.96 2.28
CA GLY A 305 -11.04 -26.49 1.52
C GLY A 305 -10.73 -26.38 0.03
N PHE A 306 -11.76 -26.24 -0.79
CA PHE A 306 -11.58 -25.99 -2.21
C PHE A 306 -11.10 -24.55 -2.42
N LEU A 307 -10.12 -24.39 -3.31
CA LEU A 307 -9.67 -23.09 -3.78
C LEU A 307 -10.27 -22.84 -5.16
N SER A 308 -10.94 -21.71 -5.32
CA SER A 308 -11.47 -21.27 -6.61
C SER A 308 -10.80 -19.98 -7.00
N VAL A 309 -10.35 -19.89 -8.26
CA VAL A 309 -9.80 -18.68 -8.85
C VAL A 309 -10.77 -18.20 -9.91
N SER A 310 -11.22 -16.96 -9.78
CA SER A 310 -12.14 -16.33 -10.72
C SER A 310 -11.53 -15.06 -11.31
N LYS A 311 -11.91 -14.76 -12.55
CA LYS A 311 -11.50 -13.56 -13.28
C LYS A 311 -12.74 -12.79 -13.71
N LEU A 312 -12.80 -11.51 -13.36
CA LEU A 312 -13.88 -10.59 -13.70
C LEU A 312 -13.34 -9.44 -14.55
N GLY A 313 -13.82 -9.28 -15.78
CA GLY A 313 -13.48 -8.10 -16.61
C GLY A 313 -14.20 -6.86 -16.08
N LEU A 314 -13.46 -5.79 -15.78
CA LEU A 314 -14.01 -4.59 -15.14
C LEU A 314 -14.98 -3.85 -16.05
N LYS A 315 -14.65 -3.64 -17.34
CA LYS A 315 -15.61 -3.05 -18.29
C LYS A 315 -16.90 -3.84 -18.37
N TRP A 316 -16.80 -5.16 -18.50
CA TRP A 316 -17.97 -6.02 -18.59
C TRP A 316 -18.81 -5.94 -17.30
N ALA A 317 -18.16 -6.00 -16.13
CA ALA A 317 -18.81 -5.92 -14.83
C ALA A 317 -19.56 -4.60 -14.66
N MET A 318 -18.89 -3.46 -14.92
CA MET A 318 -19.49 -2.12 -14.82
C MET A 318 -20.72 -1.96 -15.73
N MET A 319 -20.72 -2.58 -16.92
CA MET A 319 -21.78 -2.43 -17.91
C MET A 319 -22.94 -3.42 -17.73
N SER A 320 -22.66 -4.64 -17.25
CA SER A 320 -23.62 -5.75 -17.27
C SER A 320 -24.15 -6.12 -15.88
N GLN A 321 -23.30 -6.03 -14.86
CA GLN A 321 -23.61 -6.47 -13.49
C GLN A 321 -23.64 -5.31 -12.47
N GLY A 322 -22.94 -4.21 -12.77
CA GLY A 322 -22.72 -3.10 -11.88
C GLY A 322 -24.01 -2.48 -11.33
N ARG A 323 -24.20 -2.58 -10.02
CA ARG A 323 -25.27 -1.88 -9.29
C ARG A 323 -24.72 -0.58 -8.71
N MET A 324 -25.42 0.53 -8.94
CA MET A 324 -25.05 1.83 -8.40
C MET A 324 -25.58 1.97 -6.97
N VAL A 325 -24.68 2.07 -6.00
CA VAL A 325 -24.96 2.32 -4.59
C VAL A 325 -24.62 3.77 -4.27
N TRP A 326 -25.59 4.53 -3.79
CA TRP A 326 -25.40 5.94 -3.45
C TRP A 326 -24.88 6.07 -2.03
N VAL A 327 -23.85 6.89 -1.86
CA VAL A 327 -23.30 7.25 -0.55
C VAL A 327 -24.29 8.16 0.20
N LYS A 328 -24.51 7.85 1.49
CA LYS A 328 -25.62 8.34 2.33
C LYS A 328 -25.72 9.88 2.53
N ASP A 329 -24.69 10.65 2.14
CA ASP A 329 -24.67 12.10 2.34
C ASP A 329 -25.11 12.94 1.13
N SER A 330 -25.50 12.31 0.02
CA SER A 330 -25.97 13.04 -1.17
C SER A 330 -27.49 13.19 -1.20
N THR A 331 -28.00 14.27 -0.61
CA THR A 331 -29.38 14.71 -0.83
C THR A 331 -29.56 15.06 -2.31
N THR A 332 -30.26 14.17 -3.02
CA THR A 332 -30.56 14.15 -4.46
C THR A 332 -29.38 13.81 -5.40
N PRO A 333 -29.53 12.78 -6.27
CA PRO A 333 -28.53 12.51 -7.30
C PRO A 333 -28.58 13.62 -8.36
N LYS A 334 -27.58 14.51 -8.36
CA LYS A 334 -27.39 15.50 -9.43
C LYS A 334 -27.08 14.87 -10.79
N ILE A 335 -26.68 13.59 -10.80
CA ILE A 335 -26.17 12.89 -11.97
C ILE A 335 -27.12 11.74 -12.30
N SER A 336 -27.56 11.68 -13.56
CA SER A 336 -28.43 10.61 -14.03
C SER A 336 -27.68 9.29 -14.19
N ARG A 337 -28.36 8.16 -13.94
CA ARG A 337 -27.80 6.82 -14.20
C ARG A 337 -27.31 6.66 -15.65
N GLY A 338 -27.96 7.34 -16.60
CA GLY A 338 -27.59 7.32 -18.01
C GLY A 338 -26.24 7.98 -18.29
N GLU A 339 -25.94 9.11 -17.64
CA GLU A 339 -24.64 9.79 -17.75
C GLU A 339 -23.51 8.93 -17.19
N VAL A 340 -23.73 8.32 -16.02
CA VAL A 340 -22.74 7.40 -15.42
C VAL A 340 -22.47 6.23 -16.36
N ARG A 341 -23.50 5.56 -16.89
CA ARG A 341 -23.31 4.45 -17.85
C ARG A 341 -22.57 4.87 -19.11
N ARG A 342 -22.88 6.05 -19.68
CA ARG A 342 -22.17 6.58 -20.85
C ARG A 342 -20.70 6.84 -20.55
N PHE A 343 -20.39 7.35 -19.36
CA PHE A 343 -19.01 7.56 -18.92
C PHE A 343 -18.28 6.22 -18.78
N LEU A 344 -18.84 5.27 -18.02
CA LEU A 344 -18.23 3.96 -17.76
C LEU A 344 -17.98 3.17 -19.06
N ALA A 345 -18.89 3.26 -20.04
CA ALA A 345 -18.74 2.62 -21.35
C ALA A 345 -17.50 3.11 -22.13
N ARG A 346 -17.02 4.33 -21.84
CA ARG A 346 -15.86 4.95 -22.49
C ARG A 346 -14.58 4.83 -21.67
N LEU A 347 -14.69 4.33 -20.43
CA LEU A 347 -13.55 4.22 -19.53
C LEU A 347 -12.53 3.26 -20.12
N LYS A 348 -11.26 3.62 -20.04
CA LYS A 348 -10.14 2.81 -20.54
C LYS A 348 -9.11 2.71 -19.43
N PHE A 349 -8.57 1.53 -19.23
CA PHE A 349 -7.56 1.27 -18.20
C PHE A 349 -6.16 1.19 -18.83
N VAL A 350 -5.17 1.63 -18.06
CA VAL A 350 -3.76 1.67 -18.46
C VAL A 350 -2.88 1.28 -17.28
N ASP A 351 -1.69 0.74 -17.56
CA ASP A 351 -0.77 0.34 -16.50
C ASP A 351 -0.24 1.55 -15.73
N PHE A 352 0.00 1.31 -14.45
CA PHE A 352 0.52 2.33 -13.55
C PHE A 352 1.98 2.63 -13.92
N PRO A 353 2.34 3.88 -14.26
CA PRO A 353 3.70 4.18 -14.70
C PRO A 353 4.75 4.04 -13.58
N GLN A 354 4.33 3.98 -12.30
CA GLN A 354 5.23 3.86 -11.16
C GLN A 354 5.44 2.44 -10.62
N LYS A 355 5.09 1.38 -11.37
CA LYS A 355 5.55 0.02 -11.01
C LYS A 355 7.06 -0.08 -11.24
N LEU A 356 7.87 0.20 -10.22
CA LEU A 356 9.32 -0.03 -10.21
C LEU A 356 9.82 -0.26 -8.79
#